data_AF-A0A7T5RM02-F1
#
_entry.id   AF-A0A7T5RM02-F1
#
_cell.length_a   1.000
_cell.length_b   1.000
_cell.length_c   1.000
_cell.angle_alpha   90.00
_cell.angle_beta   90.00
_cell.angle_gamma   90.00
#
_symmetry.space_group_name_H-M   'P 1'
#
loop_
_entity.id
_entity.type
_entity.pdbx_description
1 polymer ?
#
loop_
_entity_poly.entity_id
_entity_poly.type
_entity_poly.pdbx_seq_one_letter_code
_entity_poly.pdbx_strand_id
1 'polypeptide(L)'
;MSRGQAGFYYITLEGERLNLRKLGKKHRELLRKFFKLYQEERGFVDFSNAMNSPDSLKIMGALRMNGQYWIGSKVLRSIIFSVLQDLCNRLAIKQGFSEEGKERRYMDFAENEKALNEFLTR
;
A
#
# COMPACT_ATOMS: atom_id res chain seq x y z
N MET A 1 -11.14 12.86 27.90
CA MET A 1 -11.42 12.66 26.47
C MET A 1 -10.33 13.36 25.66
N SER A 2 -9.29 12.64 25.24
CA SER A 2 -8.20 13.23 24.43
C SER A 2 -8.63 13.38 22.98
N ARG A 3 -9.06 14.57 22.59
CA ARG A 3 -9.05 15.01 21.18
C ARG A 3 -7.60 15.38 20.84
N GLY A 4 -6.81 14.43 20.34
CA GLY A 4 -5.41 14.69 20.01
C GLY A 4 -4.76 13.54 19.26
N GLN A 5 -4.45 13.77 17.99
CA GLN A 5 -3.85 12.86 16.99
C GLN A 5 -4.83 11.89 16.32
N ALA A 6 -5.65 12.40 15.39
CA ALA A 6 -5.97 11.63 14.19
C ALA A 6 -4.65 11.33 13.47
N GLY A 7 -4.04 10.19 13.77
CA GLY A 7 -2.75 9.82 13.20
C GLY A 7 -2.94 9.33 11.76
N PHE A 8 -1.95 9.56 10.90
CA PHE A 8 -1.88 8.96 9.56
C PHE A 8 -1.59 7.46 9.69
N TYR A 9 -2.57 6.72 10.21
CA TYR A 9 -2.50 5.29 10.36
C TYR A 9 -3.31 4.63 9.25
N TYR A 10 -2.71 3.62 8.63
CA TYR A 10 -3.35 2.72 7.70
C TYR A 10 -3.55 1.37 8.39
N ILE A 11 -4.72 0.76 8.26
CA ILE A 11 -5.04 -0.55 8.85
C ILE A 11 -5.19 -1.56 7.72
N THR A 12 -4.33 -2.57 7.67
CA THR A 12 -4.40 -3.61 6.62
C THR A 12 -5.65 -4.48 6.79
N LEU A 13 -5.96 -5.28 5.78
CA LEU A 13 -7.00 -6.30 5.85
C LEU A 13 -6.78 -7.31 7.01
N GLU A 14 -5.54 -7.50 7.43
CA GLU A 14 -5.14 -8.34 8.58
C GLU A 14 -5.21 -7.59 9.94
N GLY A 15 -5.56 -6.30 9.93
CA GLY A 15 -5.61 -5.48 11.14
C GLY A 15 -4.27 -4.90 11.59
N GLU A 16 -3.21 -4.99 10.77
CA GLU A 16 -1.93 -4.36 11.07
C GLU A 16 -2.06 -2.84 10.97
N ARG A 17 -1.66 -2.13 12.03
CA ARG A 17 -1.72 -0.66 12.10
C ARG A 17 -0.37 -0.04 11.70
N LEU A 18 -0.31 0.53 10.51
CA LEU A 18 0.87 1.08 9.87
C LEU A 18 0.93 2.62 10.01
N ASN A 19 2.04 3.15 10.52
CA ASN A 19 2.22 4.60 10.68
C ASN A 19 2.83 5.24 9.43
N LEU A 20 2.00 5.91 8.61
CA LEU A 20 2.40 6.54 7.35
C LEU A 20 3.42 7.68 7.55
N ARG A 21 3.53 8.29 8.73
CA ARG A 21 4.54 9.33 9.02
C ARG A 21 5.97 8.82 8.90
N LYS A 22 6.19 7.51 8.95
CA LYS A 22 7.50 6.89 8.76
C LYS A 22 7.92 6.81 7.29
N LEU A 23 7.02 7.18 6.35
CA LEU A 23 7.32 7.20 4.92
C LEU A 23 7.98 8.52 4.52
N GLY A 24 9.13 8.43 3.86
CA GLY A 24 9.82 9.59 3.28
C GLY A 24 9.20 10.07 1.97
N LYS A 25 9.74 11.16 1.41
CA LYS A 25 9.23 11.83 0.19
C LYS A 25 9.02 10.87 -0.99
N LYS A 26 10.01 10.03 -1.32
CA LYS A 26 9.92 9.07 -2.43
C LYS A 26 8.84 8.00 -2.20
N HIS A 27 8.68 7.53 -0.96
CA HIS A 27 7.60 6.59 -0.62
C HIS A 27 6.23 7.26 -0.74
N ARG A 28 6.10 8.53 -0.34
CA ARG A 28 4.85 9.31 -0.51
C ARG A 28 4.49 9.49 -1.98
N GLU A 29 5.46 9.80 -2.84
CA GLU A 29 5.26 9.91 -4.30
C GLU A 29 4.83 8.57 -4.91
N LEU A 30 5.50 7.47 -4.52
CA LEU A 30 5.13 6.12 -4.93
C LEU A 30 3.70 5.77 -4.48
N LEU A 31 3.39 6.01 -3.21
CA LEU A 31 2.07 5.75 -2.64
C LEU A 31 0.98 6.59 -3.34
N ARG A 32 1.26 7.85 -3.69
CA ARG A 32 0.33 8.69 -4.47
C ARG A 32 0.01 8.07 -5.82
N LYS A 33 1.02 7.57 -6.54
CA LYS A 33 0.84 6.88 -7.82
C LYS A 33 -0.07 5.67 -7.66
N PHE A 34 0.21 4.78 -6.72
CA PHE A 34 -0.56 3.55 -6.54
C PHE A 34 -1.95 3.79 -5.97
N PHE A 35 -2.12 4.75 -5.08
CA PHE A 35 -3.43 5.12 -4.59
C PHE A 35 -4.32 5.65 -5.71
N LYS A 36 -3.76 6.45 -6.63
CA LYS A 36 -4.48 6.85 -7.85
C LYS A 36 -4.86 5.65 -8.72
N LEU A 37 -3.94 4.70 -8.96
CA LEU A 37 -4.25 3.48 -9.73
C LEU A 37 -5.36 2.64 -9.07
N TYR A 38 -5.39 2.59 -7.74
CA TYR A 38 -6.45 1.93 -6.97
C TYR A 38 -7.80 2.64 -7.15
N GLN A 39 -7.83 3.98 -7.03
CA GLN A 39 -9.04 4.78 -7.23
C GLN A 39 -9.57 4.70 -8.66
N GLU A 40 -8.68 4.58 -9.65
CA GLU A 40 -9.04 4.36 -11.06
C GLU A 40 -9.47 2.92 -11.36
N GLU A 41 -9.47 2.02 -10.36
CA GLU A 41 -9.80 0.60 -10.50
C GLU A 41 -9.03 -0.08 -11.64
N ARG A 42 -7.75 0.29 -11.83
CA ARG A 42 -6.88 -0.37 -12.80
C ARG A 42 -6.88 -1.88 -12.58
N GLY A 43 -6.67 -2.66 -13.64
CA GLY A 43 -6.66 -4.12 -13.52
C GLY A 43 -5.66 -4.57 -12.45
N PHE A 44 -6.06 -5.52 -11.60
CA PHE A 44 -5.22 -6.10 -10.55
C PHE A 44 -3.84 -6.52 -11.09
N VAL A 45 -3.80 -7.16 -12.26
CA VAL A 45 -2.56 -7.60 -12.92
C VAL A 45 -1.66 -6.40 -13.25
N ASP A 46 -2.23 -5.32 -13.80
CA ASP A 46 -1.47 -4.10 -14.12
C ASP A 46 -0.93 -3.42 -12.87
N PHE A 47 -1.74 -3.38 -11.80
CA PHE A 47 -1.32 -2.84 -10.51
C PHE A 47 -0.15 -3.64 -9.94
N SER A 48 -0.28 -4.98 -9.92
CA SER A 48 0.75 -5.88 -9.43
C SER A 48 2.05 -5.77 -10.25
N ASN A 49 1.95 -5.73 -11.58
CA ASN A 49 3.08 -5.53 -12.47
C ASN A 49 3.77 -4.17 -12.23
N ALA A 50 2.99 -3.10 -12.06
CA ALA A 50 3.54 -1.79 -11.75
C ALA A 50 4.26 -1.78 -10.38
N MET A 51 3.70 -2.47 -9.38
CA MET A 51 4.28 -2.58 -8.04
C MET A 51 5.62 -3.32 -8.09
N ASN A 52 5.71 -4.37 -8.92
CA ASN A 52 6.92 -5.17 -9.14
C ASN A 52 7.87 -4.58 -10.20
N SER A 53 7.60 -3.37 -10.70
CA SER A 53 8.51 -2.73 -11.67
C SER A 53 9.85 -2.32 -11.02
N PRO A 54 10.95 -2.27 -11.79
CA PRO A 54 12.26 -1.85 -11.31
C PRO A 54 12.27 -0.53 -10.52
N ASP A 55 11.51 0.47 -10.97
CA ASP A 55 11.46 1.78 -10.31
C ASP A 55 10.76 1.72 -8.95
N SER A 56 9.63 1.02 -8.89
CA SER A 56 8.89 0.80 -7.63
C SER A 56 9.75 0.04 -6.62
N LEU A 57 10.38 -1.06 -7.06
CA LEU A 57 11.25 -1.89 -6.22
C LEU A 57 12.47 -1.11 -5.70
N LYS A 58 13.09 -0.29 -6.56
CA LYS A 58 14.18 0.60 -6.15
C LYS A 58 13.75 1.58 -5.05
N ILE A 59 12.56 2.18 -5.19
CA ILE A 59 12.03 3.11 -4.18
C ILE A 59 11.71 2.40 -2.86
N MET A 60 11.20 1.16 -2.92
CA MET A 60 10.94 0.33 -1.73
C MET A 60 12.23 -0.19 -1.06
N GLY A 61 13.39 0.02 -1.67
CA GLY A 61 14.70 -0.36 -1.13
C GLY A 61 15.08 -1.81 -1.43
N ALA A 62 14.53 -2.40 -2.49
CA ALA A 62 14.96 -3.71 -2.99
C ALA A 62 16.42 -3.66 -3.46
N LEU A 63 17.15 -4.75 -3.20
CA LEU A 63 18.54 -4.90 -3.59
C LEU A 63 18.59 -5.29 -5.07
N ARG A 64 19.43 -4.63 -5.86
CA ARG A 64 19.67 -5.01 -7.25
C ARG A 64 20.77 -6.07 -7.31
N MET A 65 20.47 -7.26 -7.82
CA MET A 65 21.40 -8.38 -7.97
C MET A 65 21.26 -8.93 -9.39
N ASN A 66 22.39 -9.07 -10.11
CA ASN A 66 22.44 -9.64 -11.46
C ASN A 66 21.41 -9.05 -12.45
N GLY A 67 21.23 -7.73 -12.41
CA GLY A 67 20.29 -7.02 -13.28
C GLY A 67 18.82 -7.07 -12.84
N GLN A 68 18.47 -7.91 -11.86
CA GLN A 68 17.13 -8.02 -11.28
C GLN A 68 17.04 -7.38 -9.90
N TYR A 69 15.83 -7.11 -9.42
CA TYR A 69 15.59 -6.64 -8.06
C TYR A 69 15.11 -7.79 -7.19
N TRP A 70 15.75 -7.94 -6.03
CA TRP A 70 15.40 -8.93 -5.03
C TRP A 70 14.60 -8.29 -3.89
N ILE A 71 13.40 -8.82 -3.64
CA ILE A 71 12.54 -8.43 -2.51
C ILE A 71 12.99 -9.19 -1.27
N GLY A 72 13.96 -8.61 -0.56
CA GLY A 72 14.43 -9.17 0.72
C GLY A 72 13.46 -8.93 1.88
N SER A 73 13.71 -9.58 3.01
CA SER A 73 12.93 -9.44 4.25
C SER A 73 12.75 -7.99 4.72
N LYS A 74 13.76 -7.13 4.49
CA LYS A 74 13.68 -5.69 4.77
C LYS A 74 12.56 -5.00 3.99
N VAL A 75 12.38 -5.36 2.73
CA VAL A 75 11.32 -4.79 1.87
C VAL A 75 9.98 -5.35 2.29
N LEU A 76 9.88 -6.67 2.49
CA LEU A 76 8.64 -7.35 2.93
C LEU A 76 8.07 -6.78 4.24
N ARG A 77 8.95 -6.34 5.15
CA ARG A 77 8.57 -5.72 6.44
C ARG A 77 8.45 -4.20 6.38
N SER A 78 8.61 -3.60 5.20
CA SER A 78 8.56 -2.15 5.06
C SER A 78 7.11 -1.67 5.00
N ILE A 79 6.84 -0.54 5.64
CA ILE A 79 5.49 0.07 5.66
C ILE A 79 4.98 0.33 4.24
N ILE A 80 5.84 0.80 3.34
CA ILE A 80 5.44 1.08 1.96
C ILE A 80 5.01 -0.20 1.24
N PHE A 81 5.77 -1.29 1.37
CA PHE A 81 5.41 -2.57 0.76
C PHE A 81 4.09 -3.09 1.32
N SER A 82 3.91 -3.09 2.65
CA SER A 82 2.67 -3.55 3.28
C SER A 82 1.44 -2.75 2.81
N VAL A 83 1.55 -1.42 2.70
CA VAL A 83 0.43 -0.59 2.20
C VAL A 83 0.14 -0.91 0.72
N LEU A 84 1.16 -1.00 -0.14
CA LEU A 84 0.94 -1.28 -1.56
C LEU A 84 0.38 -2.69 -1.79
N GLN A 85 0.86 -3.68 -1.04
CA GLN A 85 0.34 -5.04 -1.08
C GLN A 85 -1.11 -5.08 -0.59
N ASP A 86 -1.46 -4.36 0.47
CA ASP A 86 -2.85 -4.32 0.97
C ASP A 86 -3.79 -3.64 -0.04
N LEU A 87 -3.36 -2.54 -0.69
CA LEU A 87 -4.12 -1.93 -1.79
C LEU A 87 -4.31 -2.90 -2.97
N CYS A 88 -3.27 -3.65 -3.32
CA CYS A 88 -3.33 -4.66 -4.38
C CYS A 88 -4.32 -5.79 -4.02
N ASN A 89 -4.28 -6.27 -2.78
CA ASN A 89 -5.20 -7.30 -2.28
C ASN A 89 -6.65 -6.81 -2.27
N ARG A 90 -6.90 -5.58 -1.78
CA ARG A 90 -8.23 -4.95 -1.81
C ARG A 90 -8.77 -4.84 -3.23
N LEU A 91 -7.92 -4.48 -4.19
CA LEU A 91 -8.27 -4.41 -5.61
C LEU A 91 -8.58 -5.79 -6.20
N ALA A 92 -7.80 -6.81 -5.84
CA ALA A 92 -8.04 -8.20 -6.25
C ALA A 92 -9.40 -8.71 -5.75
N ILE A 93 -9.75 -8.43 -4.49
CA ILE A 93 -11.04 -8.80 -3.90
C ILE A 93 -12.18 -8.06 -4.61
N LYS A 94 -12.02 -6.73 -4.81
CA LYS A 94 -13.02 -5.90 -5.50
C LYS A 94 -13.30 -6.38 -6.93
N GLN A 95 -12.29 -6.84 -7.64
CA GLN A 95 -12.39 -7.35 -9.02
C GLN A 95 -12.68 -8.86 -9.10
N GLY A 96 -12.88 -9.55 -7.97
CA GLY A 96 -13.22 -10.97 -7.93
C GLY A 96 -12.06 -11.94 -8.22
N PHE A 97 -10.81 -11.47 -8.24
CA PHE A 97 -9.62 -12.32 -8.37
C PHE A 97 -9.25 -13.05 -7.07
N SER A 98 -9.84 -12.64 -5.94
CA SER A 98 -9.65 -13.30 -4.66
C SER A 98 -10.96 -13.37 -3.88
N GLU A 99 -11.26 -14.56 -3.35
CA GLU A 99 -12.31 -14.75 -2.34
C GLU A 99 -11.75 -14.67 -0.92
N GLU A 100 -10.42 -14.82 -0.75
CA GLU A 100 -9.72 -14.56 0.50
C GLU A 100 -9.91 -13.10 0.88
N GLY A 101 -10.74 -12.88 1.90
CA GLY A 101 -10.92 -11.57 2.50
C GLY A 101 -12.32 -10.98 2.43
N LYS A 102 -13.26 -11.56 1.67
CA LYS A 102 -14.64 -11.05 1.56
C LYS A 102 -15.35 -10.88 2.93
N GLU A 103 -14.94 -11.65 3.95
CA GLU A 103 -15.49 -11.59 5.33
C GLU A 103 -14.55 -10.96 6.37
N ARG A 104 -13.48 -10.27 5.96
CA ARG A 104 -12.53 -9.70 6.93
C ARG A 104 -13.10 -8.49 7.66
N ARG A 105 -12.78 -8.41 8.96
CA ARG A 105 -13.16 -7.31 9.87
C ARG A 105 -12.78 -5.91 9.35
N TYR A 106 -11.71 -5.79 8.56
CA TYR A 106 -11.16 -4.52 8.08
C TYR A 106 -11.38 -4.29 6.57
N MET A 107 -12.45 -4.86 6.02
CA MET A 107 -12.84 -4.68 4.62
C MET A 107 -13.28 -3.25 4.30
N ASP A 108 -13.93 -2.56 5.24
CA ASP A 108 -14.24 -1.14 5.07
C ASP A 108 -12.95 -0.34 4.89
N PHE A 109 -12.86 0.35 3.76
CA PHE A 109 -11.70 1.11 3.35
C PHE A 109 -11.82 2.60 3.68
N ALA A 110 -12.98 3.09 4.13
CA ALA A 110 -13.24 4.53 4.29
C ALA A 110 -12.23 5.23 5.21
N GLU A 111 -11.86 4.61 6.34
CA GLU A 111 -10.87 5.18 7.25
C GLU A 111 -9.47 5.24 6.63
N ASN A 112 -9.06 4.19 5.91
CA ASN A 112 -7.79 4.15 5.20
C ASN A 112 -7.75 5.17 4.07
N GLU A 113 -8.84 5.31 3.31
CA GLU A 113 -8.97 6.28 2.24
C GLU A 113 -8.80 7.71 2.77
N LYS A 114 -9.48 8.02 3.88
CA LYS A 114 -9.31 9.30 4.57
C LYS A 114 -7.86 9.51 5.04
N ALA A 115 -7.26 8.51 5.69
CA ALA A 115 -5.88 8.60 6.17
C ALA A 115 -4.87 8.81 5.03
N LEU A 116 -5.06 8.12 3.89
CA LEU A 116 -4.24 8.29 2.70
C LEU A 116 -4.43 9.67 2.08
N ASN A 117 -5.67 10.13 1.90
CA ASN A 117 -5.95 11.47 1.37
C ASN A 117 -5.32 12.57 2.22
N GLU A 118 -5.49 12.51 3.55
CA GLU A 118 -4.87 13.48 4.45
C GLU A 118 -3.33 13.38 4.43
N PHE A 119 -2.77 12.18 4.34
CA PHE A 119 -1.32 11.98 4.26
C PHE A 119 -0.73 12.47 2.94
N LEU A 120 -1.44 12.32 1.82
CA LEU A 120 -0.91 12.62 0.48
C LEU A 120 -1.08 14.08 0.05
N THR A 121 -1.94 14.84 0.73
CA THR A 121 -2.23 16.26 0.45
C THR A 121 -1.37 17.25 1.25
N ARG A 122 -0.84 16.81 2.38
CA ARG A 122 0.19 17.53 3.17
C ARG A 122 1.59 17.18 2.68
#